data_AF-A0A7J7J3V9-F1
#
_entry.id   AF-A0A7J7J3V9-F1
#
_cell.length_a   1.000
_cell.length_b   1.000
_cell.length_c   1.000
_cell.angle_alpha   90.00
_cell.angle_beta   90.00
_cell.angle_gamma   90.00
#
_symmetry.space_group_name_H-M   'P 1'
#
loop_
_entity.id
_entity.type
_entity.pdbx_description
1 polymer ?
#
loop_
_entity_poly.entity_id
_entity_poly.type
_entity_poly.pdbx_seq_one_letter_code
_entity_poly.pdbx_strand_id
1 'polypeptide(L)'
;MSDTWDEIQTVRKKTAGLRDKLAKRKQERQNILQANSLLVSSSSTTVSTEIVSSEATPLCDSKQVNETQKRDNIADKKDSLFTVDSQNAEEKDEQKLSNDDITTIEDWLLVELDMPNVSLPLDGVTLSEKILHETKVTHTMLDLASVLANFESRCLLVMEKGKDESIKILSTNHVQIANLAKERGVSKKRVAKNLEITSDENKKAKTDNKLNIEMLLASETAKERETKKLNEEIKDLLSAASAKEQMMSSKFKSQGGTMKEFCSYGTRSECRTVKGSVCDKVHFRKLIHQHTDTALGDCSFLNTCFHMDTCKYIHYEVDQDDLNRIKRANMSAAVRSLGSQGTSDFKMMPPQWVQCDMRNFDMSVLGKFAVIMADPPWDIHMELPYGTMSDDEMRSLNIPTLQDDGYIFLWVTGRAMELGRQCLELWGYRRCDELIWVKTNQLQKLIRTGRTGHWINHGKEHCLIGVKGNPQHMNKGLDCDVIVAEVRATSHKPDEIYGVIERLSPGTRKIELFGRPHNVQPNWMTLGNQLDGVQLHEEDVKRSFKEKYPDGKCI
;
A
#
# COMPACT_ATOMS: atom_id res chain seq x y z
N MET A 1 -10.60 42.62 29.88
CA MET A 1 -9.98 41.70 30.86
C MET A 1 -11.01 40.76 31.53
N SER A 2 -12.26 40.69 31.05
CA SER A 2 -13.28 39.73 31.53
C SER A 2 -13.16 38.35 30.87
N ASP A 3 -12.83 38.30 29.58
CA ASP A 3 -12.96 37.08 28.78
C ASP A 3 -11.91 36.01 29.10
N THR A 4 -10.70 36.44 29.52
CA THR A 4 -9.65 35.55 29.98
C THR A 4 -9.99 34.86 31.31
N TRP A 5 -10.87 35.45 32.13
CA TRP A 5 -11.26 34.84 33.41
C TRP A 5 -12.29 33.73 33.20
N ASP A 6 -13.22 33.91 32.27
CA ASP A 6 -14.22 32.91 31.90
C ASP A 6 -13.61 31.69 31.19
N GLU A 7 -12.56 31.89 30.38
CA GLU A 7 -11.78 30.81 29.77
C GLU A 7 -11.04 29.97 30.82
N ILE A 8 -10.46 30.60 31.84
CA ILE A 8 -9.79 29.89 32.94
C ILE A 8 -10.80 29.08 33.78
N GLN A 9 -12.00 29.62 34.01
CA GLN A 9 -13.06 28.91 34.72
C GLN A 9 -13.62 27.72 33.93
N THR A 10 -13.75 27.84 32.60
CA THR A 10 -14.21 26.74 31.75
C THR A 10 -13.16 25.63 31.65
N VAL A 11 -11.87 25.95 31.58
CA VAL A 11 -10.80 24.95 31.65
C VAL A 11 -10.80 24.24 33.00
N ARG A 12 -10.94 24.96 34.12
CA ARG A 12 -11.05 24.34 35.46
C ARG A 12 -12.25 23.40 35.57
N LYS A 13 -13.43 23.79 35.06
CA LYS A 13 -14.63 22.92 35.02
C LYS A 13 -14.42 21.68 34.17
N LYS A 14 -13.77 21.78 32.99
CA LYS A 14 -13.42 20.62 32.14
C LYS A 14 -12.44 19.68 32.83
N THR A 15 -11.45 20.23 33.53
CA THR A 15 -10.42 19.43 34.24
C THR A 15 -11.03 18.70 35.44
N ALA A 16 -11.94 19.34 36.18
CA ALA A 16 -12.71 18.72 37.26
C ALA A 16 -13.59 17.57 36.75
N GLY A 17 -14.35 17.80 35.66
CA GLY A 17 -15.18 16.75 35.05
C GLY A 17 -14.39 15.55 34.51
N LEU A 18 -13.16 15.76 34.05
CA LEU A 18 -12.28 14.67 33.62
C LEU A 18 -11.79 13.84 34.82
N ARG A 19 -11.46 14.51 35.94
CA ARG A 19 -11.02 13.88 37.18
C ARG A 19 -12.14 13.06 37.83
N ASP A 20 -13.37 13.56 37.79
CA ASP A 20 -14.55 12.84 38.29
C ASP A 20 -14.89 11.62 37.43
N LYS A 21 -14.75 11.71 36.10
CA LYS A 21 -14.91 10.57 35.19
C LYS A 21 -13.85 9.49 35.42
N LEU A 22 -12.60 9.88 35.69
CA LEU A 22 -11.52 8.95 36.03
C LEU A 22 -11.73 8.29 37.40
N ALA A 23 -12.22 9.04 38.40
CA ALA A 23 -12.57 8.50 39.70
C ALA A 23 -13.73 7.49 39.60
N LYS A 24 -14.77 7.80 38.81
CA LYS A 24 -15.91 6.90 38.58
C LYS A 24 -15.48 5.59 37.91
N ARG A 25 -14.63 5.65 36.87
CA ARG A 25 -14.07 4.45 36.23
C ARG A 25 -13.17 3.63 37.16
N LYS A 26 -12.42 4.29 38.04
CA LYS A 26 -11.60 3.61 39.05
C LYS A 26 -12.49 2.89 40.08
N GLN A 27 -13.59 3.50 40.48
CA GLN A 27 -14.57 2.90 41.39
C GLN A 27 -15.34 1.74 40.75
N GLU A 28 -15.75 1.87 39.48
CA GLU A 28 -16.35 0.76 38.71
C GLU A 28 -15.40 -0.44 38.60
N ARG A 29 -14.10 -0.21 38.36
CA ARG A 29 -13.08 -1.28 38.36
C ARG A 29 -12.87 -1.90 39.74
N GLN A 30 -12.90 -1.10 40.80
CA GLN A 30 -12.82 -1.61 42.18
C GLN A 30 -14.03 -2.46 42.55
N ASN A 31 -15.23 -2.06 42.11
CA ASN A 31 -16.45 -2.83 42.33
C ASN A 31 -16.43 -4.17 41.59
N ILE A 32 -15.88 -4.22 40.36
CA ILE A 32 -15.71 -5.48 39.61
C ILE A 32 -14.70 -6.41 40.32
N LEU A 33 -13.60 -5.86 40.85
CA LEU A 33 -12.61 -6.63 41.60
C LEU A 33 -13.18 -7.16 42.93
N GLN A 34 -14.02 -6.38 43.62
CA GLN A 34 -14.69 -6.82 44.84
C GLN A 34 -15.81 -7.85 44.57
N ALA A 35 -16.54 -7.73 43.46
CA ALA A 35 -17.55 -8.71 43.06
C ALA A 35 -16.93 -10.09 42.77
N ASN A 36 -15.72 -10.14 42.19
CA ASN A 36 -15.01 -11.40 41.97
C ASN A 36 -14.41 -12.01 43.25
N SER A 37 -14.08 -11.22 44.27
CA SER A 37 -13.63 -11.75 45.57
C SER A 37 -14.77 -12.32 46.42
N LEU A 38 -16.01 -11.86 46.23
CA LEU A 38 -17.19 -12.38 46.94
C LEU A 38 -17.73 -13.70 46.35
N LEU A 39 -17.41 -14.00 45.08
CA LEU A 39 -17.82 -15.25 44.42
C LEU A 39 -16.91 -16.46 44.74
N VAL A 40 -15.75 -16.24 45.36
CA VAL A 40 -14.75 -17.29 45.63
C VAL A 40 -14.72 -17.73 47.11
N SER A 41 -15.58 -17.15 47.96
CA SER A 41 -15.57 -17.40 49.42
C SER A 41 -16.82 -18.09 50.00
N SER A 42 -17.75 -18.59 49.17
CA SER A 42 -18.78 -19.54 49.63
C SER A 42 -18.56 -20.91 49.00
N SER A 43 -17.86 -21.75 49.77
CA SER A 43 -17.62 -23.17 49.55
C SER A 43 -18.89 -24.02 49.50
N SER A 44 -18.84 -25.05 48.64
CA SER A 44 -19.30 -26.43 48.87
C SER A 44 -20.77 -26.69 49.29
N THR A 45 -21.49 -27.48 48.49
CA THR A 45 -21.97 -28.86 48.80
C THR A 45 -23.28 -29.21 48.05
N THR A 46 -23.25 -30.37 47.38
CA THR A 46 -24.32 -31.35 47.01
C THR A 46 -25.43 -31.10 45.96
N VAL A 47 -25.33 -31.92 44.89
CA VAL A 47 -26.31 -32.87 44.28
C VAL A 47 -27.61 -32.33 43.63
N SER A 48 -27.79 -32.63 42.33
CA SER A 48 -28.89 -33.46 41.74
C SER A 48 -29.43 -32.94 40.40
N THR A 49 -29.69 -33.88 39.47
CA THR A 49 -30.80 -33.93 38.48
C THR A 49 -30.89 -32.80 37.44
N GLU A 50 -31.27 -32.96 36.17
CA GLU A 50 -32.02 -33.97 35.43
C GLU A 50 -31.85 -33.59 33.94
N ILE A 51 -31.66 -34.56 33.05
CA ILE A 51 -31.74 -34.35 31.59
C ILE A 51 -32.87 -35.22 31.06
N VAL A 52 -33.91 -34.56 30.57
CA VAL A 52 -35.06 -35.06 29.83
C VAL A 52 -35.47 -33.90 28.92
N SER A 53 -35.83 -34.00 27.64
CA SER A 53 -35.73 -34.99 26.55
C SER A 53 -36.33 -34.28 25.31
N SER A 54 -36.34 -34.98 24.17
CA SER A 54 -37.16 -34.75 22.95
C SER A 54 -36.59 -33.76 21.91
N GLU A 55 -36.54 -34.06 20.61
CA GLU A 55 -37.05 -35.23 19.87
C GLU A 55 -36.49 -35.29 18.43
N ALA A 56 -36.68 -36.48 17.83
CA ALA A 56 -36.72 -36.82 16.40
C ALA A 56 -35.42 -37.30 15.69
N THR A 57 -35.23 -38.62 15.79
CA THR A 57 -34.58 -39.59 14.89
C THR A 57 -35.55 -39.99 13.73
N PRO A 58 -35.31 -41.06 12.91
CA PRO A 58 -34.11 -41.67 12.32
C PRO A 58 -34.28 -42.04 10.81
N LEU A 59 -33.21 -42.49 10.12
CA LEU A 59 -33.10 -43.90 9.65
C LEU A 59 -31.81 -44.19 8.82
N CYS A 60 -31.31 -45.38 9.15
CA CYS A 60 -30.21 -46.20 8.64
C CYS A 60 -30.16 -46.36 7.10
N ASP A 61 -28.97 -46.50 6.51
CA ASP A 61 -28.59 -47.82 5.97
C ASP A 61 -27.07 -47.99 5.71
N SER A 62 -26.69 -49.25 5.78
CA SER A 62 -25.35 -49.84 5.75
C SER A 62 -24.84 -50.13 4.33
N LYS A 63 -23.51 -50.16 4.11
CA LYS A 63 -22.80 -51.26 3.39
C LYS A 63 -21.28 -51.07 3.31
N GLN A 64 -20.63 -52.22 3.40
CA GLN A 64 -19.20 -52.54 3.36
C GLN A 64 -18.54 -52.24 1.99
N VAL A 65 -17.19 -52.21 1.93
CA VAL A 65 -16.33 -53.20 1.21
C VAL A 65 -14.86 -52.73 1.10
N ASN A 66 -13.98 -53.59 1.63
CA ASN A 66 -12.61 -54.00 1.28
C ASN A 66 -11.65 -53.12 0.45
N GLU A 67 -10.46 -52.91 1.02
CA GLU A 67 -9.18 -52.74 0.31
C GLU A 67 -8.53 -54.11 0.01
N THR A 68 -7.93 -54.27 -1.17
CA THR A 68 -7.05 -55.42 -1.48
C THR A 68 -5.94 -55.03 -2.47
N GLN A 69 -4.69 -55.14 -1.99
CA GLN A 69 -3.43 -55.61 -2.61
C GLN A 69 -3.02 -55.27 -4.06
N LYS A 70 -1.76 -54.83 -4.21
CA LYS A 70 -0.60 -55.50 -4.89
C LYS A 70 0.59 -54.51 -4.98
N ARG A 71 1.73 -54.73 -4.33
CA ARG A 71 2.95 -55.49 -4.76
C ARG A 71 3.44 -55.17 -6.18
N ASP A 72 4.67 -54.64 -6.31
CA ASP A 72 5.82 -55.42 -6.82
C ASP A 72 7.19 -54.74 -6.56
N ASN A 73 8.19 -55.62 -6.43
CA ASN A 73 9.61 -55.43 -6.09
C ASN A 73 10.49 -55.13 -7.33
N ILE A 74 11.78 -54.84 -7.07
CA ILE A 74 13.05 -55.24 -7.77
C ILE A 74 13.96 -54.01 -7.90
N ALA A 75 15.28 -54.01 -7.69
CA ALA A 75 16.26 -54.82 -6.97
C ALA A 75 17.62 -54.09 -7.13
N ASP A 76 18.63 -54.56 -6.38
CA ASP A 76 20.07 -54.51 -6.68
C ASP A 76 20.83 -53.17 -6.44
N LYS A 77 22.05 -53.12 -5.89
CA LYS A 77 23.00 -54.08 -5.30
C LYS A 77 24.21 -53.25 -4.77
N LYS A 78 24.76 -53.58 -3.57
CA LYS A 78 26.18 -53.97 -3.29
C LYS A 78 27.25 -52.86 -3.35
N ASP A 79 28.34 -52.84 -2.57
CA ASP A 79 29.05 -53.74 -1.62
C ASP A 79 29.73 -52.82 -0.55
N SER A 80 29.89 -53.18 0.74
CA SER A 80 31.00 -53.97 1.34
C SER A 80 32.40 -53.48 0.87
N LEU A 81 33.47 -53.29 1.64
CA LEU A 81 33.97 -53.62 2.99
C LEU A 81 35.42 -53.04 2.98
N PHE A 82 36.03 -52.63 4.09
CA PHE A 82 37.40 -52.99 4.51
C PHE A 82 37.88 -52.19 5.72
N THR A 83 38.80 -52.82 6.42
CA THR A 83 39.17 -52.72 7.83
C THR A 83 40.67 -52.40 7.99
N VAL A 84 41.02 -51.98 9.21
CA VAL A 84 42.34 -52.08 9.90
C VAL A 84 43.40 -51.02 9.55
N ASP A 85 43.80 -50.18 10.51
CA ASP A 85 45.01 -50.41 11.31
C ASP A 85 45.15 -49.43 12.48
N SER A 86 45.53 -49.99 13.63
CA SER A 86 45.95 -49.27 14.84
C SER A 86 47.44 -48.94 14.74
N GLN A 87 47.90 -47.80 15.27
CA GLN A 87 48.98 -47.76 16.28
C GLN A 87 49.40 -46.32 16.64
N ASN A 88 49.30 -46.08 17.95
CA ASN A 88 50.21 -45.36 18.84
C ASN A 88 50.35 -43.82 18.79
N ALA A 89 49.81 -43.26 19.88
CA ALA A 89 50.51 -42.45 20.89
C ALA A 89 50.77 -40.98 20.57
N GLU A 90 49.96 -40.13 21.19
CA GLU A 90 50.42 -39.20 22.22
C GLU A 90 49.22 -38.85 23.11
N GLU A 91 49.20 -39.40 24.34
CA GLU A 91 48.34 -38.92 25.41
C GLU A 91 48.67 -37.44 25.66
N LYS A 92 47.72 -36.56 25.36
CA LYS A 92 47.61 -35.26 26.02
C LYS A 92 46.36 -35.32 26.87
N ASP A 93 46.56 -35.22 28.18
CA ASP A 93 45.53 -35.11 29.21
C ASP A 93 44.32 -34.30 28.71
N GLU A 94 43.17 -34.95 28.53
CA GLU A 94 41.88 -34.28 28.42
C GLU A 94 41.59 -33.61 29.76
N GLN A 95 42.02 -32.35 29.91
CA GLN A 95 41.53 -31.48 30.97
C GLN A 95 40.02 -31.28 30.78
N LYS A 96 39.22 -32.10 31.45
CA LYS A 96 37.78 -31.84 31.63
C LYS A 96 37.63 -30.43 32.20
N LEU A 97 36.76 -29.61 31.60
CA LEU A 97 36.43 -28.29 32.16
C LEU A 97 36.04 -28.44 33.64
N SER A 98 36.54 -27.52 34.46
CA SER A 98 36.07 -27.42 35.84
C SER A 98 34.59 -27.04 35.84
N ASN A 99 33.85 -27.41 36.91
CA ASN A 99 32.46 -26.99 37.05
C ASN A 99 32.30 -25.45 37.01
N ASP A 100 33.31 -24.72 37.48
CA ASP A 100 33.32 -23.25 37.46
C ASP A 100 33.44 -22.71 36.02
N ASP A 101 34.27 -23.35 35.18
CA ASP A 101 34.40 -23.01 33.77
C ASP A 101 33.10 -23.27 32.98
N ILE A 102 32.43 -24.41 33.27
CA ILE A 102 31.13 -24.73 32.68
C ILE A 102 30.11 -23.66 33.07
N THR A 103 30.01 -23.29 34.35
CA THR A 103 29.07 -22.24 34.79
C THR A 103 29.37 -20.89 34.15
N THR A 104 30.64 -20.56 33.93
CA THR A 104 31.06 -19.31 33.28
C THR A 104 30.60 -19.27 31.82
N ILE A 105 30.73 -20.38 31.10
CA ILE A 105 30.26 -20.51 29.72
C ILE A 105 28.72 -20.47 29.66
N GLU A 106 28.03 -21.16 30.57
CA GLU A 106 26.56 -21.12 30.64
C GLU A 106 26.04 -19.70 30.89
N ASP A 107 26.65 -18.98 31.83
CA ASP A 107 26.24 -17.60 32.17
C ASP A 107 26.55 -16.62 31.02
N TRP A 108 27.65 -16.81 30.30
CA TRP A 108 27.95 -16.03 29.10
C TRP A 108 26.93 -16.30 27.99
N LEU A 109 26.59 -17.56 27.73
CA LEU A 109 25.59 -17.96 26.73
C LEU A 109 24.21 -17.39 27.04
N LEU A 110 23.80 -17.35 28.32
CA LEU A 110 22.54 -16.73 28.73
C LEU A 110 22.48 -15.24 28.41
N VAL A 111 23.63 -14.54 28.44
CA VAL A 111 23.70 -13.10 28.10
C VAL A 111 23.76 -12.87 26.60
N GLU A 112 24.59 -13.64 25.88
CA GLU A 112 24.78 -13.46 24.44
C GLU A 112 23.53 -13.87 23.66
N LEU A 113 22.86 -14.96 24.04
CA LEU A 113 21.65 -15.44 23.37
C LEU A 113 20.38 -14.65 23.73
N ASP A 114 20.40 -13.83 24.78
CA ASP A 114 19.30 -12.90 25.13
C ASP A 114 19.34 -11.59 24.33
N MET A 115 20.36 -11.39 23.49
CA MET A 115 20.52 -10.15 22.74
C MET A 115 19.44 -10.00 21.65
N PRO A 116 18.77 -8.83 21.54
CA PRO A 116 17.67 -8.62 20.59
C PRO A 116 18.09 -8.63 19.11
N ASN A 117 19.40 -8.62 18.83
CA ASN A 117 19.97 -8.55 17.49
C ASN A 117 20.85 -9.77 17.15
N VAL A 118 20.69 -10.92 17.84
CA VAL A 118 21.44 -12.13 17.47
C VAL A 118 21.04 -12.58 16.07
N SER A 119 21.99 -12.56 15.13
CA SER A 119 21.78 -13.04 13.77
C SER A 119 21.84 -14.57 13.75
N LEU A 120 20.69 -15.22 13.63
CA LEU A 120 20.57 -16.68 13.49
C LEU A 120 20.48 -17.07 12.01
N PRO A 121 21.04 -18.22 11.58
CA PRO A 121 21.66 -19.26 12.42
C PRO A 121 23.10 -18.92 12.85
N LEU A 122 23.46 -19.29 14.07
CA LEU A 122 24.80 -19.07 14.62
C LEU A 122 25.67 -20.31 14.44
N ASP A 123 26.88 -20.16 13.89
CA ASP A 123 27.81 -21.27 13.70
C ASP A 123 28.64 -21.53 14.97
N GLY A 124 28.83 -22.81 15.28
CA GLY A 124 29.49 -23.27 16.50
C GLY A 124 30.96 -22.88 16.58
N VAL A 125 31.65 -22.74 15.44
CA VAL A 125 33.04 -22.27 15.38
C VAL A 125 33.13 -20.80 15.77
N THR A 126 32.26 -19.95 15.22
CA THR A 126 32.19 -18.52 15.59
C THR A 126 31.81 -18.32 17.06
N LEU A 127 30.94 -19.19 17.59
CA LEU A 127 30.55 -19.17 18.99
C LEU A 127 31.72 -19.54 19.91
N SER A 128 32.49 -20.59 19.56
CA SER A 128 33.68 -21.01 20.29
C SER A 128 34.74 -19.90 20.37
N GLU A 129 35.01 -19.23 19.24
CA GLU A 129 35.97 -18.12 19.18
C GLU A 129 35.55 -16.95 20.09
N LYS A 130 34.26 -16.60 20.10
CA LYS A 130 33.71 -15.54 20.97
C LYS A 130 33.82 -15.90 22.45
N ILE A 131 33.47 -17.14 22.82
CA ILE A 131 33.56 -17.62 24.21
C ILE A 131 35.01 -17.52 24.69
N LEU A 132 35.96 -18.00 23.88
CA LEU A 132 37.39 -17.96 24.23
C LEU A 132 37.88 -16.50 24.39
N HIS A 133 37.46 -15.61 23.50
CA HIS A 133 37.87 -14.21 23.54
C HIS A 133 37.32 -13.45 24.76
N GLU A 134 36.05 -13.67 25.13
CA GLU A 134 35.38 -12.89 26.18
C GLU A 134 35.49 -13.50 27.58
N THR A 135 35.45 -14.83 27.70
CA THR A 135 35.52 -15.52 29.00
C THR A 135 36.93 -15.94 29.37
N LYS A 136 37.85 -16.00 28.39
CA LYS A 136 39.22 -16.55 28.53
C LYS A 136 39.28 -18.02 28.96
N VAL A 137 38.16 -18.76 28.85
CA VAL A 137 38.08 -20.18 29.16
C VAL A 137 38.42 -21.01 27.91
N THR A 138 39.47 -21.83 28.01
CA THR A 138 39.82 -22.80 26.97
C THR A 138 38.89 -24.01 27.04
N HIS A 139 38.21 -24.30 25.93
CA HIS A 139 37.23 -25.39 25.83
C HIS A 139 37.40 -26.11 24.48
N THR A 140 37.04 -27.39 24.43
CA THR A 140 36.97 -28.14 23.16
C THR A 140 35.58 -27.97 22.52
N MET A 141 35.46 -28.31 21.22
CA MET A 141 34.17 -28.34 20.54
C MET A 141 33.20 -29.37 21.15
N LEU A 142 33.72 -30.47 21.72
CA LEU A 142 32.95 -31.48 22.45
C LEU A 142 32.36 -30.91 23.75
N ASP A 143 33.12 -30.09 24.47
CA ASP A 143 32.64 -29.43 25.69
C ASP A 143 31.53 -28.42 25.38
N LEU A 144 31.72 -27.61 24.33
CA LEU A 144 30.70 -26.67 23.86
C LEU A 144 29.42 -27.42 23.41
N ALA A 145 29.58 -28.56 22.72
CA ALA A 145 28.45 -29.39 22.32
C ALA A 145 27.66 -29.93 23.53
N SER A 146 28.36 -30.29 24.61
CA SER A 146 27.76 -30.77 25.86
C SER A 146 26.98 -29.66 26.58
N VAL A 147 27.56 -28.45 26.67
CA VAL A 147 26.89 -27.29 27.27
C VAL A 147 25.66 -26.88 26.46
N LEU A 148 25.76 -26.84 25.13
CA LEU A 148 24.63 -26.52 24.26
C LEU A 148 23.54 -27.59 24.30
N ALA A 149 23.89 -28.87 24.44
CA ALA A 149 22.93 -29.96 24.64
C ALA A 149 22.14 -29.81 25.96
N ASN A 150 22.77 -29.28 27.02
CA ASN A 150 22.06 -28.93 28.27
C ASN A 150 21.03 -27.81 28.01
N PHE A 151 21.38 -26.79 27.22
CA PHE A 151 20.45 -25.72 26.85
C PHE A 151 19.29 -26.22 25.98
N GLU A 152 19.57 -27.12 25.04
CA GLU A 152 18.55 -27.78 24.21
C GLU A 152 17.62 -28.65 25.08
N SER A 153 18.16 -29.42 26.04
CA SER A 153 17.35 -30.24 26.96
C SER A 153 16.41 -29.40 27.84
N ARG A 154 16.78 -28.13 28.11
CA ARG A 154 15.96 -27.15 28.83
C ARG A 154 15.06 -26.32 27.92
N CYS A 155 14.98 -26.66 26.63
CA CYS A 155 14.20 -25.97 25.59
C CYS A 155 14.61 -24.49 25.38
N LEU A 156 15.84 -24.11 25.74
CA LEU A 156 16.35 -22.74 25.61
C LEU A 156 16.75 -22.40 24.18
N LEU A 157 17.18 -23.38 23.40
CA LEU A 157 17.59 -23.22 22.01
C LEU A 157 17.24 -24.49 21.21
N VAL A 158 17.26 -24.35 19.88
CA VAL A 158 17.20 -25.46 18.92
C VAL A 158 18.48 -25.45 18.13
N MET A 159 19.16 -26.60 18.05
CA MET A 159 20.43 -26.74 17.33
C MET A 159 20.40 -27.90 16.33
N GLU A 160 21.17 -27.75 15.26
CA GLU A 160 21.41 -28.80 14.27
C GLU A 160 22.87 -29.26 14.37
N LYS A 161 23.07 -30.57 14.49
CA LYS A 161 24.40 -31.20 14.41
C LYS A 161 24.61 -31.73 13.00
N GLY A 162 25.55 -31.13 12.27
CA GLY A 162 25.95 -31.58 10.93
C GLY A 162 26.73 -32.91 11.00
N LYS A 163 26.86 -33.58 9.84
CA LYS A 163 27.61 -34.85 9.72
C LYS A 163 29.12 -34.71 10.01
N ASP A 164 29.64 -33.48 9.94
CA ASP A 164 31.05 -33.13 10.16
C ASP A 164 31.29 -32.51 11.55
N GLU A 165 30.47 -32.87 12.56
CA GLU A 165 30.49 -32.30 13.92
C GLU A 165 30.25 -30.77 14.03
N SER A 166 29.88 -30.12 12.92
CA SER A 166 29.51 -28.69 12.92
C SER A 166 28.19 -28.46 13.66
N ILE A 167 28.18 -27.51 14.60
CA ILE A 167 26.99 -27.15 15.39
C ILE A 167 26.40 -25.86 14.85
N LYS A 168 25.09 -25.83 14.58
CA LYS A 168 24.38 -24.58 14.22
C LYS A 168 23.20 -24.33 15.15
N ILE A 169 23.12 -23.15 15.75
CA ILE A 169 21.96 -22.72 16.54
C ILE A 169 20.95 -22.09 15.60
N LEU A 170 19.76 -22.70 15.48
CA LEU A 170 18.71 -22.30 14.54
C LEU A 170 17.72 -21.29 15.13
N SER A 171 17.36 -21.45 16.41
CA SER A 171 16.42 -20.58 17.12
C SER A 171 16.71 -20.55 18.62
N THR A 172 16.41 -19.44 19.28
CA THR A 172 16.57 -19.25 20.74
C THR A 172 15.24 -18.84 21.38
N ASN A 173 14.91 -19.43 22.54
CA ASN A 173 13.74 -19.07 23.33
C ASN A 173 14.09 -17.95 24.31
N HIS A 174 14.07 -16.72 23.82
CA HIS A 174 14.44 -15.53 24.59
C HIS A 174 13.68 -15.38 25.92
N VAL A 175 12.41 -15.82 25.99
CA VAL A 175 11.62 -15.73 27.23
C VAL A 175 12.17 -16.65 28.31
N GLN A 176 12.51 -17.90 27.96
CA GLN A 176 13.06 -18.84 28.92
C GLN A 176 14.50 -18.51 29.30
N ILE A 177 15.31 -18.05 28.33
CA ILE A 177 16.69 -17.59 28.55
C ILE A 177 16.70 -16.39 29.51
N ALA A 178 15.86 -15.37 29.29
CA ALA A 178 15.77 -14.19 30.15
C ALA A 178 15.31 -14.54 31.57
N ASN A 179 14.39 -15.49 31.73
CA ASN A 179 13.96 -15.97 33.05
C ASN A 179 15.09 -16.70 33.79
N LEU A 180 15.82 -17.60 33.12
CA LEU A 180 16.96 -18.31 33.69
C LEU A 180 18.13 -17.37 34.04
N ALA A 181 18.42 -16.39 33.18
CA ALA A 181 19.42 -15.35 33.46
C ALA A 181 19.06 -14.55 34.71
N LYS A 182 17.77 -14.23 34.90
CA LYS A 182 17.26 -13.53 36.07
C LYS A 182 17.32 -14.39 37.34
N GLU A 183 17.01 -15.67 37.25
CA GLU A 183 17.12 -16.63 38.37
C GLU A 183 18.57 -16.82 38.83
N ARG A 184 19.51 -16.87 37.88
CA ARG A 184 20.96 -16.96 38.18
C ARG A 184 21.60 -15.61 38.55
N GLY A 185 20.86 -14.51 38.43
CA GLY A 185 21.36 -13.16 38.72
C GLY A 185 22.49 -12.72 37.78
N VAL A 186 22.43 -13.17 36.53
CA VAL A 186 23.38 -12.87 35.46
C VAL A 186 22.82 -11.68 34.67
N SER A 187 23.55 -10.56 34.66
CA SER A 187 23.18 -9.35 33.92
C SER A 187 24.46 -8.69 33.42
N LYS A 188 24.39 -7.97 32.28
CA LYS A 188 25.56 -7.30 31.66
C LYS A 188 26.41 -6.46 32.61
N LYS A 189 25.84 -5.95 33.72
CA LYS A 189 26.58 -5.19 34.74
C LYS A 189 27.57 -6.02 35.57
N ARG A 190 27.49 -7.35 35.57
CA ARG A 190 28.25 -8.23 36.48
C ARG A 190 29.56 -8.78 35.89
N VAL A 191 29.73 -8.75 34.56
CA VAL A 191 30.98 -9.20 33.90
C VAL A 191 32.05 -8.09 33.84
N ALA A 192 31.69 -6.84 34.16
CA ALA A 192 32.61 -5.69 34.12
C ALA A 192 32.98 -5.12 35.51
N LYS A 193 32.79 -5.87 36.62
CA LYS A 193 32.92 -5.30 37.97
C LYS A 193 33.81 -6.12 38.91
N ASN A 194 35.09 -6.22 38.56
CA ASN A 194 36.17 -6.25 39.54
C ASN A 194 36.95 -4.95 39.37
N LEU A 195 36.44 -3.86 39.95
CA LEU A 195 37.18 -2.69 40.43
C LEU A 195 36.18 -1.67 41.00
N GLU A 196 36.46 -1.31 42.25
CA GLU A 196 36.09 -0.08 42.97
C GLU A 196 34.67 0.11 43.51
N ILE A 197 34.67 0.18 44.84
CA ILE A 197 33.67 0.67 45.78
C ILE A 197 33.60 2.20 45.66
N THR A 198 32.41 2.80 45.68
CA THR A 198 32.04 3.89 46.62
C THR A 198 30.58 4.32 46.45
N SER A 199 29.91 4.39 47.60
CA SER A 199 28.78 5.25 48.02
C SER A 199 27.85 5.89 46.98
N ASP A 200 26.58 5.46 46.97
CA ASP A 200 25.43 6.34 47.29
C ASP A 200 24.09 5.60 47.10
N GLU A 201 23.71 4.80 48.08
CA GLU A 201 22.37 4.23 48.19
C GLU A 201 21.56 5.04 49.22
N ASN A 202 20.74 6.00 48.76
CA ASN A 202 19.42 6.25 49.40
C ASN A 202 18.47 7.27 48.75
N LYS A 203 18.68 7.72 47.50
CA LYS A 203 17.71 8.66 46.85
C LYS A 203 17.07 8.19 45.54
N LYS A 204 17.36 6.98 45.04
CA LYS A 204 16.84 6.51 43.73
C LYS A 204 15.56 5.65 43.77
N ALA A 205 15.20 5.10 44.93
CA ALA A 205 14.13 4.10 45.02
C ALA A 205 12.68 4.63 44.85
N LYS A 206 12.44 5.95 44.92
CA LYS A 206 11.08 6.52 44.82
C LYS A 206 10.69 7.00 43.41
N THR A 207 11.66 7.36 42.57
CA THR A 207 11.41 7.77 41.18
C THR A 207 11.34 6.58 40.21
N ASP A 208 12.10 5.51 40.47
CA ASP A 208 12.09 4.30 39.62
C ASP A 208 10.76 3.55 39.68
N ASN A 209 10.10 3.49 40.85
CA ASN A 209 8.82 2.76 40.98
C ASN A 209 7.64 3.45 40.27
N LYS A 210 7.66 4.78 40.13
CA LYS A 210 6.58 5.49 39.44
C LYS A 210 6.69 5.36 37.91
N LEU A 211 7.92 5.41 37.39
CA LEU A 211 8.22 5.12 35.98
C LEU A 211 7.97 3.65 35.64
N ASN A 212 8.27 2.71 36.54
CA ASN A 212 7.99 1.29 36.35
C ASN A 212 6.50 0.96 36.33
N ILE A 213 5.68 1.56 37.21
CA ILE A 213 4.23 1.33 37.22
C ILE A 213 3.58 1.88 35.95
N GLU A 214 3.97 3.06 35.49
CA GLU A 214 3.46 3.62 34.23
C GLU A 214 3.90 2.77 33.03
N MET A 215 5.13 2.27 33.00
CA MET A 215 5.59 1.33 31.96
C MET A 215 4.88 -0.03 32.00
N LEU A 216 4.60 -0.59 33.18
CA LEU A 216 3.87 -1.84 33.33
C LEU A 216 2.39 -1.69 32.94
N LEU A 217 1.78 -0.55 33.26
CA LEU A 217 0.41 -0.23 32.84
C LEU A 217 0.31 0.10 31.34
N ALA A 218 1.41 0.54 30.72
CA ALA A 218 1.52 0.77 29.27
C ALA A 218 1.97 -0.47 28.49
N SER A 219 2.46 -1.51 29.18
CA SER A 219 2.90 -2.74 28.52
C SER A 219 1.69 -3.55 28.07
N GLU A 220 1.63 -3.86 26.76
CA GLU A 220 0.58 -4.72 26.20
C GLU A 220 0.64 -6.08 26.88
N THR A 221 -0.49 -6.50 27.43
CA THR A 221 -0.66 -7.82 28.03
C THR A 221 -0.52 -8.92 26.98
N ALA A 222 -0.20 -10.16 27.40
CA ALA A 222 -0.10 -11.29 26.47
C ALA A 222 -1.38 -11.49 25.63
N LYS A 223 -2.55 -11.30 26.25
CA LYS A 223 -3.85 -11.35 25.58
C LYS A 223 -4.02 -10.22 24.57
N GLU A 224 -3.63 -8.98 24.91
CA GLU A 224 -3.69 -7.85 23.96
C GLU A 224 -2.77 -8.08 22.76
N ARG A 225 -1.55 -8.60 22.97
CA ARG A 225 -0.63 -8.94 21.88
C ARG A 225 -1.20 -10.01 20.96
N GLU A 226 -1.83 -11.04 21.51
CA GLU A 226 -2.47 -12.10 20.71
C GLU A 226 -3.66 -11.56 19.92
N THR A 227 -4.51 -10.73 20.53
CA THR A 227 -5.61 -10.07 19.81
C THR A 227 -5.11 -9.13 18.72
N LYS A 228 -3.98 -8.44 18.95
CA LYS A 228 -3.36 -7.56 17.96
C LYS A 228 -2.79 -8.35 16.79
N LYS A 229 -2.10 -9.46 17.05
CA LYS A 229 -1.63 -10.39 16.02
C LYS A 229 -2.78 -10.95 15.19
N LEU A 230 -3.86 -11.40 15.84
CA LEU A 230 -5.06 -11.87 15.13
C LEU A 230 -5.70 -10.74 14.30
N ASN A 231 -5.77 -9.52 14.82
CA ASN A 231 -6.29 -8.39 14.06
C ASN A 231 -5.38 -8.00 12.88
N GLU A 232 -4.07 -8.10 13.04
CA GLU A 232 -3.09 -7.91 11.96
C GLU A 232 -3.25 -9.01 10.90
N GLU A 233 -3.38 -10.27 11.29
CA GLU A 233 -3.62 -11.39 10.38
C GLU A 233 -4.97 -11.24 9.63
N ILE A 234 -6.04 -10.87 10.33
CA ILE A 234 -7.35 -10.59 9.71
C ILE A 234 -7.22 -9.42 8.73
N LYS A 235 -6.48 -8.36 9.09
CA LYS A 235 -6.25 -7.21 8.21
C LYS A 235 -5.44 -7.61 6.98
N ASP A 236 -4.44 -8.47 7.14
CA ASP A 236 -3.62 -8.99 6.04
C ASP A 236 -4.46 -9.86 5.11
N LEU A 237 -5.32 -10.72 5.66
CA LEU A 237 -6.28 -11.52 4.87
C LEU A 237 -7.32 -10.67 4.15
N LEU A 238 -7.82 -9.60 4.78
CA LEU A 238 -8.78 -8.68 4.16
C LEU A 238 -8.15 -7.76 3.12
N SER A 239 -6.85 -7.47 3.23
CA SER A 239 -6.12 -6.63 2.27
C SER A 239 -5.44 -7.44 1.16
N ALA A 240 -5.32 -8.75 1.32
CA ALA A 240 -4.83 -9.65 0.28
C ALA A 240 -5.80 -9.63 -0.91
N ALA A 241 -5.29 -9.20 -2.07
CA ALA A 241 -6.06 -9.24 -3.32
C ALA A 241 -6.43 -10.69 -3.66
N SER A 242 -7.70 -10.91 -3.96
CA SER A 242 -8.22 -12.23 -4.36
C SER A 242 -7.54 -12.71 -5.65
N ALA A 243 -7.47 -14.03 -5.87
CA ALA A 243 -6.90 -14.60 -7.09
C ALA A 243 -7.58 -14.05 -8.37
N LYS A 244 -8.89 -13.77 -8.29
CA LYS A 244 -9.65 -13.13 -9.38
C LYS A 244 -9.16 -11.71 -9.64
N GLU A 245 -8.98 -10.90 -8.59
CA GLU A 245 -8.45 -9.53 -8.71
C GLU A 245 -7.04 -9.54 -9.27
N GLN A 246 -6.14 -10.39 -8.75
CA GLN A 246 -4.77 -10.52 -9.26
C GLN A 246 -4.76 -10.92 -10.75
N MET A 247 -5.61 -11.87 -11.16
CA MET A 247 -5.74 -12.27 -12.56
C MET A 247 -6.23 -11.09 -13.42
N MET A 248 -7.24 -10.34 -12.96
CA MET A 248 -7.74 -9.18 -13.69
C MET A 248 -6.70 -8.07 -13.78
N SER A 249 -6.03 -7.71 -12.68
CA SER A 249 -4.94 -6.74 -12.67
C SER A 249 -3.80 -7.15 -13.60
N SER A 250 -3.47 -8.45 -13.69
CA SER A 250 -2.45 -8.95 -14.62
C SER A 250 -2.88 -8.83 -16.09
N LYS A 251 -4.16 -9.08 -16.39
CA LYS A 251 -4.74 -8.99 -17.74
C LYS A 251 -4.78 -7.56 -18.25
N PHE A 252 -5.10 -6.61 -17.37
CA PHE A 252 -5.23 -5.19 -17.70
C PHE A 252 -3.97 -4.38 -17.38
N LYS A 253 -2.88 -5.05 -16.98
CA LYS A 253 -1.57 -4.42 -16.82
C LYS A 253 -1.11 -3.92 -18.19
N SER A 254 -0.76 -2.64 -18.27
CA SER A 254 -0.34 -2.00 -19.51
C SER A 254 0.91 -2.71 -20.08
N GLN A 255 0.73 -3.47 -21.17
CA GLN A 255 1.81 -4.07 -21.94
C GLN A 255 2.54 -2.97 -22.71
N GLY A 256 3.47 -2.28 -22.05
CA GLY A 256 4.24 -1.16 -22.64
C GLY A 256 4.26 0.12 -21.80
N GLY A 257 3.57 0.14 -20.66
CA GLY A 257 3.67 1.22 -19.68
C GLY A 257 4.93 1.08 -18.83
N THR A 258 6.13 1.22 -19.40
CA THR A 258 7.31 1.51 -18.58
C THR A 258 7.08 2.88 -17.95
N MET A 259 6.66 2.90 -16.69
CA MET A 259 6.74 4.08 -15.84
C MET A 259 8.14 4.67 -16.05
N LYS A 260 8.20 5.86 -16.67
CA LYS A 260 9.47 6.49 -16.98
C LYS A 260 9.99 7.10 -15.71
N GLU A 261 10.87 6.37 -15.03
CA GLU A 261 11.52 6.91 -13.85
C GLU A 261 12.46 8.04 -14.25
N PHE A 262 12.22 9.23 -13.69
CA PHE A 262 13.15 10.33 -13.80
C PHE A 262 14.38 10.07 -12.96
N CYS A 263 15.53 10.54 -13.46
CA CYS A 263 16.77 10.46 -12.73
C CYS A 263 16.72 11.40 -11.51
N SER A 264 17.08 10.90 -10.33
CA SER A 264 17.10 11.70 -9.09
C SER A 264 18.08 12.89 -9.15
N TYR A 265 19.09 12.80 -10.03
CA TYR A 265 20.08 13.86 -10.24
C TYR A 265 19.62 14.90 -11.27
N GLY A 266 18.45 14.73 -11.90
CA GLY A 266 17.88 15.68 -12.86
C GLY A 266 18.62 15.71 -14.20
N THR A 267 19.86 16.20 -14.23
CA THR A 267 20.65 16.36 -15.47
C THR A 267 21.61 15.20 -15.72
N ARG A 268 21.93 14.96 -17.00
CA ARG A 268 22.83 13.87 -17.41
C ARG A 268 24.27 14.08 -16.93
N SER A 269 24.75 15.32 -16.90
CA SER A 269 26.08 15.69 -16.40
C SER A 269 26.24 15.41 -14.91
N GLU A 270 25.25 15.81 -14.10
CA GLU A 270 25.23 15.55 -12.65
C GLU A 270 25.13 14.04 -12.38
N CYS A 271 24.28 13.32 -13.11
CA CYS A 271 24.17 11.88 -12.98
C CYS A 271 25.48 11.15 -13.31
N ARG A 272 26.15 11.51 -14.41
CA ARG A 272 27.41 10.86 -14.83
C ARG A 272 28.54 11.08 -13.84
N THR A 273 28.58 12.26 -13.22
CA THR A 273 29.59 12.60 -12.20
C THR A 273 29.47 11.72 -10.96
N VAL A 274 28.24 11.38 -10.55
CA VAL A 274 28.01 10.58 -9.34
C VAL A 274 28.04 9.08 -9.61
N LYS A 275 27.44 8.61 -10.71
CA LYS A 275 27.28 7.16 -10.98
C LYS A 275 28.42 6.53 -11.79
N GLY A 276 29.20 7.31 -12.53
CA GLY A 276 30.28 6.83 -13.41
C GLY A 276 29.86 5.87 -14.54
N SER A 277 28.58 5.49 -14.64
CA SER A 277 28.02 4.46 -15.51
C SER A 277 26.79 4.96 -16.26
N VAL A 278 26.34 4.21 -17.27
CA VAL A 278 25.16 4.56 -18.09
C VAL A 278 23.89 4.47 -17.23
N CYS A 279 23.12 5.55 -17.18
CA CYS A 279 21.86 5.61 -16.45
C CYS A 279 20.68 5.41 -17.40
N ASP A 280 19.79 4.48 -17.06
CA ASP A 280 18.59 4.13 -17.84
C ASP A 280 17.37 5.03 -17.54
N LYS A 281 17.49 5.99 -16.62
CA LYS A 281 16.42 6.92 -16.25
C LYS A 281 16.36 8.12 -17.18
N VAL A 282 15.24 8.83 -17.18
CA VAL A 282 15.07 10.05 -18.00
C VAL A 282 15.80 11.22 -17.35
N HIS A 283 16.67 11.87 -18.11
CA HIS A 283 17.38 13.09 -17.72
C HIS A 283 16.83 14.31 -18.45
N PHE A 284 17.08 15.47 -17.87
CA PHE A 284 16.70 16.76 -18.41
C PHE A 284 17.92 17.61 -18.76
N ARG A 285 17.77 18.44 -19.78
CA ARG A 285 18.72 19.48 -20.19
C ARG A 285 18.16 20.84 -19.81
N LYS A 286 18.98 21.67 -19.14
CA LYS A 286 18.62 23.06 -18.79
C LYS A 286 18.59 23.92 -20.06
N LEU A 287 17.52 24.69 -20.24
CA LEU A 287 17.38 25.73 -21.25
C LEU A 287 17.77 27.06 -20.61
N ILE A 288 18.93 27.59 -21.00
CA ILE A 288 19.47 28.86 -20.50
C ILE A 288 19.56 29.82 -21.69
N HIS A 289 18.72 30.85 -21.70
CA HIS A 289 18.73 31.93 -22.69
C HIS A 289 19.50 33.14 -22.15
N GLN A 290 19.75 34.15 -23.00
CA GLN A 290 20.48 35.37 -22.61
C GLN A 290 19.81 36.14 -21.47
N HIS A 291 18.48 36.07 -21.38
CA HIS A 291 17.68 36.71 -20.33
C HIS A 291 17.46 35.82 -19.09
N THR A 292 17.92 34.56 -19.12
CA THR A 292 17.76 33.61 -18.01
C THR A 292 18.83 33.86 -16.95
N ASP A 293 18.40 34.04 -15.69
CA ASP A 293 19.27 34.16 -14.53
C ASP A 293 19.26 32.85 -13.74
N THR A 294 20.42 32.18 -13.70
CA THR A 294 20.58 30.90 -13.00
C THR A 294 20.45 31.02 -11.47
N ALA A 295 20.60 32.22 -10.89
CA ALA A 295 20.47 32.43 -9.46
C ALA A 295 19.00 32.40 -8.98
N LEU A 296 18.05 32.68 -9.86
CA LEU A 296 16.61 32.72 -9.53
C LEU A 296 15.97 31.32 -9.44
N GLY A 297 16.68 30.28 -9.88
CA GLY A 297 16.21 28.90 -9.85
C GLY A 297 15.26 28.52 -10.98
N ASP A 298 14.48 27.46 -10.75
CA ASP A 298 13.60 26.84 -11.77
C ASP A 298 12.32 27.65 -11.97
N CYS A 299 11.87 27.75 -13.22
CA CYS A 299 10.55 28.28 -13.53
C CYS A 299 9.49 27.33 -12.98
N SER A 300 8.54 27.83 -12.19
CA SER A 300 7.48 26.97 -11.67
C SER A 300 6.55 26.38 -12.75
N PHE A 301 6.40 27.10 -13.87
CA PHE A 301 5.57 26.69 -14.99
C PHE A 301 6.33 25.87 -16.04
N LEU A 302 7.67 25.85 -16.01
CA LEU A 302 8.51 25.08 -16.93
C LEU A 302 8.02 25.13 -18.40
N ASN A 303 7.63 23.99 -18.95
CA ASN A 303 7.14 23.81 -20.32
C ASN A 303 5.77 24.45 -20.58
N THR A 304 5.02 24.85 -19.55
CA THR A 304 3.72 25.54 -19.67
C THR A 304 3.85 27.06 -19.45
N CYS A 305 5.06 27.61 -19.47
CA CYS A 305 5.27 29.04 -19.30
C CYS A 305 4.90 29.82 -20.58
N PHE A 306 3.97 30.78 -20.45
CA PHE A 306 3.53 31.63 -21.57
C PHE A 306 4.58 32.63 -22.07
N HIS A 307 5.64 32.86 -21.29
CA HIS A 307 6.67 33.87 -21.56
C HIS A 307 8.04 33.23 -21.74
N MET A 308 8.13 32.09 -22.41
CA MET A 308 9.39 31.33 -22.51
C MET A 308 10.55 32.19 -23.06
N ASP A 309 10.26 33.05 -24.04
CA ASP A 309 11.24 33.93 -24.68
C ASP A 309 11.68 35.13 -23.82
N THR A 310 10.99 35.42 -22.72
CA THR A 310 11.33 36.52 -21.80
C THR A 310 11.44 36.09 -20.33
N CYS A 311 11.29 34.79 -20.05
CA CYS A 311 11.30 34.25 -18.69
C CYS A 311 12.72 34.20 -18.11
N LYS A 312 12.91 34.87 -16.95
CA LYS A 312 14.22 34.92 -16.27
C LYS A 312 14.59 33.63 -15.54
N TYR A 313 13.68 32.67 -15.41
CA TYR A 313 13.91 31.44 -14.65
C TYR A 313 14.38 30.28 -15.54
N ILE A 314 14.99 29.25 -14.95
CA ILE A 314 15.53 28.09 -15.68
C ILE A 314 14.39 27.20 -16.18
N HIS A 315 14.43 26.81 -17.45
CA HIS A 315 13.52 25.84 -18.07
C HIS A 315 14.25 24.54 -18.39
N TYR A 316 13.52 23.47 -18.70
CA TYR A 316 14.06 22.16 -18.99
C TYR A 316 13.46 21.57 -20.26
N GLU A 317 14.23 20.74 -20.94
CA GLU A 317 13.74 19.79 -21.95
C GLU A 317 14.29 18.40 -21.64
N VAL A 318 13.66 17.36 -22.20
CA VAL A 318 14.21 15.99 -22.05
C VAL A 318 15.49 15.88 -22.85
N ASP A 319 16.51 15.24 -22.28
CA ASP A 319 17.79 15.03 -22.93
C ASP A 319 17.64 14.26 -24.25
N GLN A 320 18.34 14.70 -25.29
CA GLN A 320 18.15 14.20 -26.66
C GLN A 320 18.44 12.70 -26.79
N ASP A 321 19.43 12.18 -26.05
CA ASP A 321 19.76 10.76 -26.08
C ASP A 321 18.65 9.92 -25.43
N ASP A 322 18.05 10.44 -24.36
CA ASP A 322 16.91 9.80 -23.70
C ASP A 322 15.65 9.89 -24.56
N LEU A 323 15.40 11.02 -25.24
CA LEU A 323 14.33 11.14 -26.25
C LEU A 323 14.50 10.11 -27.37
N ASN A 324 15.70 9.95 -27.90
CA ASN A 324 16.00 8.97 -28.95
C ASN A 324 15.85 7.53 -28.45
N ARG A 325 16.22 7.25 -27.20
CA ARG A 325 16.02 5.95 -26.56
C ARG A 325 14.53 5.66 -26.36
N ILE A 326 13.75 6.65 -25.91
CA ILE A 326 12.28 6.54 -25.75
C ILE A 326 11.62 6.29 -27.11
N LYS A 327 11.99 7.04 -28.15
CA LYS A 327 11.44 6.84 -29.51
C LYS A 327 11.72 5.43 -30.03
N ARG A 328 12.94 4.92 -29.86
CA ARG A 328 13.31 3.54 -30.23
C ARG A 328 12.55 2.49 -29.43
N ALA A 329 12.40 2.68 -28.12
CA ALA A 329 11.66 1.78 -27.25
C ALA A 329 10.17 1.71 -27.65
N ASN A 330 9.52 2.85 -27.85
CA ASN A 330 8.13 2.95 -28.29
C ASN A 330 7.91 2.29 -29.67
N MET A 331 8.82 2.50 -30.61
CA MET A 331 8.75 1.87 -31.93
C MET A 331 8.89 0.34 -31.82
N SER A 332 9.79 -0.16 -30.98
CA SER A 332 9.95 -1.60 -30.73
C SER A 332 8.75 -2.22 -29.99
N ALA A 333 8.06 -1.44 -29.15
CA ALA A 333 6.85 -1.86 -28.44
C ALA A 333 5.64 -1.90 -29.38
N ALA A 334 5.50 -0.91 -30.26
CA ALA A 334 4.47 -0.92 -31.31
C ALA A 334 4.64 -2.13 -32.24
N VAL A 335 5.87 -2.43 -32.65
CA VAL A 335 6.17 -3.62 -33.48
C VAL A 335 5.89 -4.94 -32.74
N ARG A 336 6.20 -5.03 -31.44
CA ARG A 336 5.86 -6.20 -30.62
C ARG A 336 4.37 -6.37 -30.37
N SER A 337 3.63 -5.27 -30.23
CA SER A 337 2.17 -5.27 -30.11
C SER A 337 1.49 -5.82 -31.37
N LEU A 338 2.06 -5.57 -32.57
CA LEU A 338 1.59 -6.21 -33.82
C LEU A 338 1.85 -7.73 -33.87
N GLY A 339 2.86 -8.24 -33.16
CA GLY A 339 3.25 -9.66 -33.16
C GLY A 339 2.57 -10.52 -32.08
N SER A 340 1.98 -9.90 -31.06
CA SER A 340 1.26 -10.58 -29.99
C SER A 340 -0.24 -10.49 -30.20
N GLN A 341 -0.77 -11.20 -31.20
CA GLN A 341 -2.20 -11.54 -31.23
C GLN A 341 -2.51 -12.60 -30.16
N GLY A 342 -2.39 -12.19 -28.90
CA GLY A 342 -2.97 -12.90 -27.77
C GLY A 342 -4.42 -12.46 -27.61
N THR A 343 -5.33 -13.15 -28.30
CA THR A 343 -6.76 -13.34 -27.97
C THR A 343 -7.37 -12.33 -26.97
N SER A 344 -7.77 -11.17 -27.47
CA SER A 344 -8.95 -10.47 -26.94
C SER A 344 -9.90 -10.24 -28.12
N ASP A 345 -10.98 -11.00 -28.18
CA ASP A 345 -12.01 -10.94 -29.24
C ASP A 345 -12.79 -9.60 -29.27
N PHE A 346 -12.29 -8.54 -28.63
CA PHE A 346 -12.94 -7.24 -28.57
C PHE A 346 -12.52 -6.39 -29.76
N LYS A 347 -13.33 -6.43 -30.83
CA LYS A 347 -13.24 -5.49 -31.95
C LYS A 347 -13.54 -4.08 -31.43
N MET A 348 -12.50 -3.28 -31.23
CA MET A 348 -12.67 -1.87 -30.85
C MET A 348 -13.36 -1.11 -31.98
N MET A 349 -14.31 -0.26 -31.61
CA MET A 349 -14.96 0.64 -32.55
C MET A 349 -14.04 1.83 -32.87
N PRO A 350 -13.96 2.23 -34.15
CA PRO A 350 -13.22 3.43 -34.51
C PRO A 350 -13.83 4.66 -33.83
N PRO A 351 -13.04 5.72 -33.62
CA PRO A 351 -13.54 6.94 -33.01
C PRO A 351 -14.68 7.57 -33.81
N GLN A 352 -15.71 8.06 -33.09
CA GLN A 352 -16.89 8.71 -33.64
C GLN A 352 -17.10 10.07 -32.97
N TRP A 353 -17.65 11.03 -33.70
CA TRP A 353 -17.90 12.36 -33.15
C TRP A 353 -19.01 13.11 -33.86
N VAL A 354 -19.59 14.07 -33.17
CA VAL A 354 -20.62 14.97 -33.71
C VAL A 354 -20.33 16.39 -33.25
N GLN A 355 -20.11 17.29 -34.21
CA GLN A 355 -20.06 18.72 -33.95
C GLN A 355 -21.47 19.27 -33.71
N CYS A 356 -21.77 19.65 -32.47
CA CYS A 356 -23.10 20.11 -32.08
C CYS A 356 -23.08 21.10 -30.92
N ASP A 357 -24.16 21.86 -30.78
CA ASP A 357 -24.46 22.59 -29.55
C ASP A 357 -25.22 21.67 -28.58
N MET A 358 -24.61 21.43 -27.42
CA MET A 358 -25.12 20.52 -26.38
C MET A 358 -26.51 20.91 -25.84
N ARG A 359 -26.89 22.19 -25.98
CA ARG A 359 -28.19 22.71 -25.51
C ARG A 359 -29.35 22.28 -26.41
N ASN A 360 -29.09 22.11 -27.70
CA ASN A 360 -30.11 21.87 -28.72
C ASN A 360 -30.05 20.44 -29.31
N PHE A 361 -28.95 19.73 -29.10
CA PHE A 361 -28.73 18.41 -29.67
C PHE A 361 -29.61 17.34 -29.02
N ASP A 362 -30.34 16.58 -29.85
CA ASP A 362 -31.19 15.48 -29.38
C ASP A 362 -30.34 14.22 -29.16
N MET A 363 -29.88 14.05 -27.92
CA MET A 363 -29.04 12.92 -27.50
C MET A 363 -29.71 11.55 -27.63
N SER A 364 -31.04 11.48 -27.79
CA SER A 364 -31.76 10.20 -27.89
C SER A 364 -31.36 9.39 -29.14
N VAL A 365 -30.87 10.05 -30.19
CA VAL A 365 -30.46 9.40 -31.45
C VAL A 365 -29.22 8.52 -31.31
N LEU A 366 -28.46 8.68 -30.22
CA LEU A 366 -27.16 8.01 -30.01
C LEU A 366 -27.29 6.63 -29.33
N GLY A 367 -28.45 6.34 -28.75
CA GLY A 367 -28.70 5.14 -27.96
C GLY A 367 -28.09 5.23 -26.55
N LYS A 368 -27.74 4.07 -25.99
CA LYS A 368 -27.27 3.92 -24.61
C LYS A 368 -25.76 3.70 -24.52
N PHE A 369 -25.15 4.23 -23.46
CA PHE A 369 -23.73 4.13 -23.17
C PHE A 369 -23.51 3.51 -21.79
N ALA A 370 -22.39 2.82 -21.63
CA ALA A 370 -22.00 2.21 -20.34
C ALA A 370 -21.27 3.21 -19.43
N VAL A 371 -20.57 4.18 -20.04
CA VAL A 371 -19.87 5.25 -19.36
C VAL A 371 -20.10 6.57 -20.08
N ILE A 372 -20.44 7.60 -19.31
CA ILE A 372 -20.51 8.99 -19.74
C ILE A 372 -19.35 9.75 -19.10
N MET A 373 -18.63 10.57 -19.84
CA MET A 373 -17.68 11.55 -19.31
C MET A 373 -18.08 12.95 -19.75
N ALA A 374 -17.95 13.95 -18.87
CA ALA A 374 -18.25 15.33 -19.20
C ALA A 374 -17.26 16.29 -18.55
N ASP A 375 -16.78 17.26 -19.32
CA ASP A 375 -16.01 18.43 -18.86
C ASP A 375 -16.76 19.73 -19.21
N PRO A 376 -17.85 20.07 -18.49
CA PRO A 376 -18.71 21.16 -18.90
C PRO A 376 -18.08 22.55 -18.70
N PRO A 377 -18.43 23.54 -19.52
CA PRO A 377 -17.99 24.92 -19.36
C PRO A 377 -18.84 25.62 -18.28
N TRP A 378 -18.66 25.22 -17.02
CA TRP A 378 -19.42 25.73 -15.88
C TRP A 378 -19.34 27.27 -15.77
N ASP A 379 -20.48 27.92 -15.50
CA ASP A 379 -20.46 29.29 -14.99
C ASP A 379 -19.98 29.28 -13.52
N ILE A 380 -18.72 29.67 -13.34
CA ILE A 380 -18.09 29.75 -12.02
C ILE A 380 -18.20 31.15 -11.39
N HIS A 381 -18.99 32.04 -11.97
CA HIS A 381 -19.12 33.46 -11.58
C HIS A 381 -17.77 34.21 -11.64
N MET A 382 -17.00 33.95 -12.70
CA MET A 382 -15.74 34.64 -12.99
C MET A 382 -15.68 34.97 -14.48
N GLU A 383 -14.94 36.02 -14.83
CA GLU A 383 -14.64 36.31 -16.23
C GLU A 383 -13.70 35.23 -16.79
N LEU A 384 -14.19 34.50 -17.79
CA LEU A 384 -13.46 33.43 -18.46
C LEU A 384 -13.26 33.78 -19.94
N PRO A 385 -12.14 33.36 -20.56
CA PRO A 385 -11.85 33.65 -21.96
C PRO A 385 -12.65 32.76 -22.94
N TYR A 386 -13.71 32.10 -22.47
CA TYR A 386 -14.56 31.19 -23.25
C TYR A 386 -16.01 31.28 -22.76
N GLY A 387 -16.96 30.88 -23.62
CA GLY A 387 -18.38 30.86 -23.28
C GLY A 387 -18.69 29.77 -22.25
N THR A 388 -19.54 30.11 -21.28
CA THR A 388 -20.02 29.20 -20.23
C THR A 388 -21.48 28.81 -20.47
N MET A 389 -21.92 27.73 -19.80
CA MET A 389 -23.32 27.38 -19.65
C MET A 389 -23.81 27.83 -18.27
N SER A 390 -25.00 28.41 -18.24
CA SER A 390 -25.71 28.77 -17.01
C SER A 390 -26.10 27.53 -16.20
N ASP A 391 -26.35 27.73 -14.90
CA ASP A 391 -26.76 26.65 -14.00
C ASP A 391 -28.04 25.92 -14.50
N ASP A 392 -28.99 26.64 -15.11
CA ASP A 392 -30.24 26.06 -15.60
C ASP A 392 -30.07 25.32 -16.93
N GLU A 393 -29.22 25.82 -17.83
CA GLU A 393 -28.80 25.08 -19.03
C GLU A 393 -28.13 23.76 -18.61
N MET A 394 -27.27 23.78 -17.59
CA MET A 394 -26.62 22.56 -17.09
C MET A 394 -27.64 21.57 -16.53
N ARG A 395 -28.58 22.02 -15.71
CA ARG A 395 -29.63 21.16 -15.13
C ARG A 395 -30.53 20.54 -16.20
N SER A 396 -30.82 21.27 -17.28
CA SER A 396 -31.74 20.85 -18.34
C SER A 396 -31.13 19.89 -19.38
N LEU A 397 -29.81 19.62 -19.31
CA LEU A 397 -29.18 18.62 -20.19
C LEU A 397 -29.86 17.26 -20.06
N ASN A 398 -30.19 16.64 -21.18
CA ASN A 398 -30.88 15.35 -21.23
C ASN A 398 -29.93 14.14 -21.00
N ILE A 399 -29.04 14.24 -20.02
CA ILE A 399 -28.15 13.14 -19.60
C ILE A 399 -28.91 11.86 -19.22
N PRO A 400 -30.10 11.91 -18.57
CA PRO A 400 -30.83 10.70 -18.22
C PRO A 400 -31.15 9.76 -19.39
N THR A 401 -31.28 10.28 -20.62
CA THR A 401 -31.60 9.47 -21.81
C THR A 401 -30.44 8.57 -22.24
N LEU A 402 -29.19 8.99 -21.97
CA LEU A 402 -27.98 8.35 -22.49
C LEU A 402 -27.62 7.04 -21.79
N GLN A 403 -28.17 6.77 -20.60
CA GLN A 403 -27.74 5.63 -19.80
C GLN A 403 -28.84 5.13 -18.86
N ASP A 404 -29.02 3.81 -18.84
CA ASP A 404 -29.93 3.11 -17.92
C ASP A 404 -29.13 2.56 -16.73
N ASP A 405 -28.06 1.79 -17.01
CA ASP A 405 -27.12 1.26 -16.02
C ASP A 405 -25.68 1.62 -16.42
N GLY A 406 -24.91 2.24 -15.52
CA GLY A 406 -23.53 2.62 -15.84
C GLY A 406 -22.91 3.65 -14.92
N TYR A 407 -21.83 4.29 -15.39
CA TYR A 407 -21.08 5.30 -14.66
C TYR A 407 -21.06 6.65 -15.38
N ILE A 408 -20.97 7.73 -14.62
CA ILE A 408 -20.68 9.07 -15.12
C ILE A 408 -19.44 9.65 -14.44
N PHE A 409 -18.55 10.25 -15.22
CA PHE A 409 -17.36 10.97 -14.79
C PHE A 409 -17.57 12.46 -15.09
N LEU A 410 -17.75 13.27 -14.05
CA LEU A 410 -18.09 14.69 -14.17
C LEU A 410 -16.98 15.56 -13.59
N TRP A 411 -16.24 16.25 -14.45
CA TRP A 411 -15.24 17.21 -14.01
C TRP A 411 -15.88 18.45 -13.39
N VAL A 412 -15.37 18.86 -12.24
CA VAL A 412 -15.89 19.97 -11.44
C VAL A 412 -14.76 20.83 -10.87
N THR A 413 -15.02 22.12 -10.70
CA THR A 413 -14.08 23.08 -10.13
C THR A 413 -14.83 24.22 -9.43
N GLY A 414 -14.20 24.86 -8.44
CA GLY A 414 -14.79 26.01 -7.74
C GLY A 414 -16.20 25.72 -7.20
N ARG A 415 -17.16 26.61 -7.48
CA ARG A 415 -18.59 26.43 -7.09
C ARG A 415 -19.26 25.23 -7.76
N ALA A 416 -18.72 24.76 -8.89
CA ALA A 416 -19.30 23.62 -9.61
C ALA A 416 -19.12 22.30 -8.84
N MET A 417 -18.32 22.27 -7.77
CA MET A 417 -18.28 21.14 -6.85
C MET A 417 -19.67 20.83 -6.27
N GLU A 418 -20.42 21.84 -5.84
CA GLU A 418 -21.77 21.67 -5.27
C GLU A 418 -22.82 21.54 -6.37
N LEU A 419 -22.74 22.36 -7.42
CA LEU A 419 -23.68 22.29 -8.55
C LEU A 419 -23.58 20.95 -9.29
N GLY A 420 -22.37 20.42 -9.48
CA GLY A 420 -22.15 19.12 -10.11
C GLY A 420 -22.75 17.98 -9.30
N ARG A 421 -22.71 18.05 -7.96
CA ARG A 421 -23.41 17.08 -7.08
C ARG A 421 -24.92 17.16 -7.26
N GLN A 422 -25.49 18.35 -7.33
CA GLN A 422 -26.92 18.55 -7.61
C GLN A 422 -27.30 18.01 -8.99
N CYS A 423 -26.48 18.26 -10.01
CA CYS A 423 -26.72 17.75 -11.37
C CYS A 423 -26.68 16.23 -11.41
N LEU A 424 -25.73 15.58 -10.72
CA LEU A 424 -25.68 14.12 -10.63
C LEU A 424 -26.97 13.55 -10.03
N GLU A 425 -27.44 14.10 -8.92
CA GLU A 425 -28.69 13.68 -8.28
C GLU A 425 -29.90 13.89 -9.21
N LEU A 426 -29.99 15.06 -9.84
CA LEU A 426 -31.05 15.39 -10.80
C LEU A 426 -31.08 14.43 -11.99
N TRP A 427 -29.90 14.05 -12.50
CA TRP A 427 -29.77 13.11 -13.62
C TRP A 427 -29.98 11.63 -13.22
N GLY A 428 -30.25 11.36 -11.94
CA GLY A 428 -30.53 10.03 -11.41
C GLY A 428 -29.30 9.22 -11.02
N TYR A 429 -28.16 9.87 -10.78
CA TYR A 429 -26.93 9.23 -10.34
C TYR A 429 -26.74 9.37 -8.84
N ARG A 430 -26.22 8.30 -8.22
CA ARG A 430 -25.66 8.36 -6.88
C ARG A 430 -24.16 8.56 -6.99
N ARG A 431 -23.60 9.60 -6.37
CA ARG A 431 -22.15 9.74 -6.26
C ARG A 431 -21.58 8.54 -5.48
N CYS A 432 -20.63 7.83 -6.07
CA CYS A 432 -19.99 6.66 -5.48
C CYS A 432 -18.49 6.83 -5.25
N ASP A 433 -17.84 7.72 -5.99
CA ASP A 433 -16.40 7.97 -5.85
C ASP A 433 -16.05 9.43 -6.25
N GLU A 434 -14.81 9.84 -6.02
CA GLU A 434 -14.29 11.15 -6.41
C GLU A 434 -12.81 11.04 -6.78
N LEU A 435 -12.52 11.13 -8.08
CA LEU A 435 -11.16 11.10 -8.59
C LEU A 435 -10.52 12.49 -8.53
N ILE A 436 -9.26 12.54 -8.10
CA ILE A 436 -8.47 13.77 -8.11
C ILE A 436 -7.33 13.67 -9.11
N TRP A 437 -7.20 14.69 -9.95
CA TRP A 437 -6.01 14.88 -10.78
C TRP A 437 -5.06 15.85 -10.11
N VAL A 438 -3.91 15.34 -9.66
CA VAL A 438 -2.80 16.12 -9.13
C VAL A 438 -1.97 16.68 -10.29
N LYS A 439 -1.92 18.01 -10.38
CA LYS A 439 -1.22 18.73 -11.43
C LYS A 439 0.27 18.82 -11.11
N THR A 440 1.06 18.15 -11.94
CA THR A 440 2.52 18.21 -11.87
C THR A 440 3.10 18.99 -13.02
N ASN A 441 4.32 19.49 -12.83
CA ASN A 441 5.14 20.00 -13.92
C ASN A 441 6.00 18.88 -14.52
N GLN A 442 6.78 19.21 -15.55
CA GLN A 442 7.69 18.28 -16.23
C GLN A 442 8.67 17.54 -15.29
N LEU A 443 9.01 18.14 -14.14
CA LEU A 443 9.89 17.55 -13.14
C LEU A 443 9.13 16.74 -12.07
N GLN A 444 7.85 16.43 -12.31
CA GLN A 444 6.95 15.74 -11.37
C GLN A 444 6.78 16.47 -10.02
N LYS A 445 7.05 17.78 -10.00
CA LYS A 445 6.83 18.63 -8.83
C LYS A 445 5.44 19.25 -8.88
N LEU A 446 4.83 19.45 -7.72
CA LEU A 446 3.60 20.22 -7.59
C LEU A 446 3.82 21.68 -7.97
N ILE A 447 2.91 22.23 -8.75
CA ILE A 447 2.90 23.66 -9.08
C ILE A 447 2.35 24.43 -7.86
N ARG A 448 3.25 25.05 -7.07
CA ARG A 448 2.90 25.72 -5.80
C ARG A 448 2.86 27.24 -5.88
N THR A 449 3.46 27.84 -6.90
CA THR A 449 3.56 29.30 -7.05
C THR A 449 2.49 29.84 -8.00
N GLY A 450 2.28 31.14 -7.98
CA GLY A 450 1.19 31.81 -8.71
C GLY A 450 -0.05 31.97 -7.84
N ARG A 451 -1.09 32.59 -8.40
CA ARG A 451 -2.40 32.75 -7.75
C ARG A 451 -3.42 31.89 -8.48
N THR A 452 -3.48 30.61 -8.12
CA THR A 452 -4.32 29.61 -8.81
C THR A 452 -5.65 29.35 -8.10
N GLY A 453 -5.86 29.93 -6.93
CA GLY A 453 -7.13 29.90 -6.22
C GLY A 453 -7.39 31.20 -5.45
N HIS A 454 -8.59 31.32 -4.88
CA HIS A 454 -9.05 32.53 -4.19
C HIS A 454 -8.38 32.73 -2.83
N TRP A 455 -8.24 31.63 -2.07
CA TRP A 455 -7.72 31.61 -0.70
C TRP A 455 -6.44 30.78 -0.58
N ILE A 456 -6.44 29.60 -1.20
CA ILE A 456 -5.31 28.67 -1.26
C ILE A 456 -5.01 28.34 -2.72
N ASN A 457 -3.74 28.05 -3.02
CA ASN A 457 -3.36 27.63 -4.36
C ASN A 457 -3.94 26.24 -4.69
N HIS A 458 -4.55 26.12 -5.86
CA HIS A 458 -5.14 24.87 -6.35
C HIS A 458 -4.09 24.06 -7.10
N GLY A 459 -3.71 22.90 -6.53
CA GLY A 459 -2.80 21.94 -7.14
C GLY A 459 -3.48 20.72 -7.78
N LYS A 460 -4.82 20.72 -7.84
CA LYS A 460 -5.61 19.59 -8.36
C LYS A 460 -6.91 20.02 -9.01
N GLU A 461 -7.46 19.14 -9.83
CA GLU A 461 -8.85 19.16 -10.31
C GLU A 461 -9.61 17.91 -9.82
N HIS A 462 -10.94 18.03 -9.72
CA HIS A 462 -11.81 16.97 -9.22
C HIS A 462 -12.70 16.42 -10.32
N CYS A 463 -12.94 15.12 -10.29
CA CYS A 463 -13.87 14.41 -11.16
C CYS A 463 -14.81 13.56 -10.29
N LEU A 464 -16.09 13.95 -10.22
CA LEU A 464 -17.10 13.19 -9.49
C LEU A 464 -17.47 11.92 -10.27
N ILE A 465 -17.55 10.79 -9.58
CA ILE A 465 -17.95 9.52 -10.19
C ILE A 465 -19.34 9.13 -9.67
N GLY A 466 -20.32 9.13 -10.56
CA GLY A 466 -21.70 8.74 -10.28
C GLY A 466 -22.02 7.34 -10.83
N VAL A 467 -22.85 6.58 -10.11
CA VAL A 467 -23.41 5.31 -10.57
C VAL A 467 -24.92 5.45 -10.77
N LYS A 468 -25.43 4.92 -11.88
CA LYS A 468 -26.87 4.81 -12.17
C LYS A 468 -27.21 3.34 -12.41
N GLY A 469 -28.36 2.93 -11.89
CA GLY A 469 -28.82 1.54 -11.98
C GLY A 469 -27.89 0.54 -11.27
N ASN A 470 -27.75 -0.65 -11.84
CA ASN A 470 -26.93 -1.75 -11.35
C ASN A 470 -26.01 -2.32 -12.46
N PRO A 471 -24.95 -1.58 -12.84
CA PRO A 471 -24.09 -1.98 -13.95
C PRO A 471 -23.38 -3.31 -13.68
N GLN A 472 -23.55 -4.24 -14.61
CA GLN A 472 -22.93 -5.57 -14.58
C GLN A 472 -21.58 -5.58 -15.32
N HIS A 473 -20.73 -6.57 -14.99
CA HIS A 473 -19.46 -6.82 -15.68
C HIS A 473 -18.44 -5.66 -15.66
N MET A 474 -18.45 -4.86 -14.59
CA MET A 474 -17.51 -3.75 -14.37
C MET A 474 -16.36 -4.18 -13.46
N ASN A 475 -15.14 -3.79 -13.82
CA ASN A 475 -13.93 -4.13 -13.06
C ASN A 475 -13.62 -3.06 -12.01
N LYS A 476 -14.26 -3.17 -10.84
CA LYS A 476 -14.06 -2.24 -9.72
C LYS A 476 -12.72 -2.52 -9.03
N GLY A 477 -12.06 -1.46 -8.53
CA GLY A 477 -10.85 -1.57 -7.70
C GLY A 477 -9.55 -1.87 -8.44
N LEU A 478 -9.51 -1.77 -9.78
CA LEU A 478 -8.27 -1.95 -10.54
C LEU A 478 -7.34 -0.72 -10.47
N ASP A 479 -7.92 0.48 -10.47
CA ASP A 479 -7.23 1.76 -10.47
C ASP A 479 -7.53 2.53 -9.19
N CYS A 480 -6.57 3.38 -8.79
CA CYS A 480 -6.75 4.30 -7.67
C CYS A 480 -7.53 5.56 -8.09
N ASP A 481 -8.04 6.28 -7.11
CA ASP A 481 -8.76 7.56 -7.21
C ASP A 481 -7.84 8.78 -7.40
N VAL A 482 -6.53 8.57 -7.62
CA VAL A 482 -5.56 9.65 -7.82
C VAL A 482 -4.85 9.49 -9.16
N ILE A 483 -4.99 10.48 -10.03
CA ILE A 483 -4.18 10.63 -11.24
C ILE A 483 -3.08 11.65 -10.97
N VAL A 484 -1.82 11.27 -11.19
CA VAL A 484 -0.68 12.19 -11.19
C VAL A 484 -0.21 12.35 -12.62
N ALA A 485 -0.44 13.53 -13.19
CA ALA A 485 -0.11 13.80 -14.59
C ALA A 485 0.27 15.26 -14.81
N GLU A 486 1.06 15.50 -15.85
CA GLU A 486 1.52 16.83 -16.24
C GLU A 486 0.39 17.67 -16.82
N VAL A 487 0.42 18.97 -16.56
CA VAL A 487 -0.47 19.93 -17.25
C VAL A 487 -0.01 20.09 -18.70
N ARG A 488 -0.97 20.01 -19.64
CA ARG A 488 -0.72 20.18 -21.08
C ARG A 488 -1.30 21.52 -21.56
N ALA A 489 -2.12 21.49 -22.62
CA ALA A 489 -2.84 22.66 -23.08
C ALA A 489 -3.91 23.13 -22.08
N THR A 490 -4.35 24.39 -22.20
CA THR A 490 -5.38 24.97 -21.33
C THR A 490 -6.64 24.11 -21.34
N SER A 491 -7.10 23.74 -20.14
CA SER A 491 -8.26 22.88 -19.89
C SER A 491 -8.15 21.45 -20.44
N HIS A 492 -6.97 20.99 -20.89
CA HIS A 492 -6.79 19.60 -21.35
C HIS A 492 -6.63 18.68 -20.13
N LYS A 493 -7.65 17.87 -19.87
CA LYS A 493 -7.68 16.83 -18.83
C LYS A 493 -6.68 15.71 -19.14
N PRO A 494 -6.20 14.95 -18.15
CA PRO A 494 -5.20 13.91 -18.36
C PRO A 494 -5.76 12.73 -19.15
N ASP A 495 -5.10 12.34 -20.26
CA ASP A 495 -5.54 11.20 -21.10
C ASP A 495 -5.53 9.86 -20.33
N GLU A 496 -4.82 9.80 -19.19
CA GLU A 496 -4.81 8.67 -18.27
C GLU A 496 -6.23 8.23 -17.86
N ILE A 497 -7.19 9.17 -17.81
CA ILE A 497 -8.60 8.89 -17.48
C ILE A 497 -9.24 7.90 -18.47
N TYR A 498 -8.90 7.95 -19.77
CA TYR A 498 -9.42 7.00 -20.76
C TYR A 498 -8.95 5.58 -20.47
N GLY A 499 -7.69 5.43 -20.04
CA GLY A 499 -7.14 4.13 -19.65
C GLY A 499 -7.81 3.58 -18.39
N VAL A 500 -8.06 4.44 -17.39
CA VAL A 500 -8.81 4.07 -16.17
C VAL A 500 -10.22 3.59 -16.53
N ILE A 501 -10.93 4.35 -17.37
CA ILE A 501 -12.29 4.02 -17.78
C ILE A 501 -12.33 2.74 -18.64
N GLU A 502 -11.37 2.53 -19.54
CA GLU A 502 -11.31 1.32 -20.37
C GLU A 502 -11.02 0.07 -19.52
N ARG A 503 -10.20 0.18 -18.46
CA ARG A 503 -10.00 -0.93 -17.52
C ARG A 503 -11.25 -1.19 -16.67
N LEU A 504 -11.97 -0.15 -16.25
CA LEU A 504 -13.23 -0.26 -15.53
C LEU A 504 -14.33 -0.94 -16.38
N SER A 505 -14.46 -0.53 -17.64
CA SER A 505 -15.50 -0.99 -18.57
C SER A 505 -14.91 -1.30 -19.96
N PRO A 506 -14.24 -2.46 -20.13
CA PRO A 506 -13.53 -2.79 -21.35
C PRO A 506 -14.47 -3.09 -22.52
N GLY A 507 -14.18 -2.55 -23.70
CA GLY A 507 -14.89 -2.85 -24.96
C GLY A 507 -16.33 -2.33 -25.04
N THR A 508 -16.80 -1.58 -24.04
CA THR A 508 -18.15 -1.00 -24.03
C THR A 508 -18.22 0.33 -24.78
N ARG A 509 -19.43 0.71 -25.22
CA ARG A 509 -19.72 2.03 -25.81
C ARG A 509 -19.66 3.12 -24.75
N LYS A 510 -18.91 4.18 -25.04
CA LYS A 510 -18.70 5.32 -24.13
C LYS A 510 -19.01 6.63 -24.84
N ILE A 511 -19.37 7.66 -24.09
CA ILE A 511 -19.64 8.99 -24.65
C ILE A 511 -18.95 10.07 -23.84
N GLU A 512 -18.32 11.01 -24.53
CA GLU A 512 -17.72 12.21 -23.96
C GLU A 512 -18.48 13.45 -24.41
N LEU A 513 -18.88 14.26 -23.44
CA LEU A 513 -19.61 15.50 -23.61
C LEU A 513 -18.68 16.69 -23.42
N PHE A 514 -18.84 17.71 -24.28
CA PHE A 514 -17.96 18.89 -24.33
C PHE A 514 -16.51 18.57 -24.74
N GLY A 515 -16.32 17.49 -25.49
CA GLY A 515 -15.01 17.06 -25.97
C GLY A 515 -14.48 17.90 -27.15
N ARG A 516 -13.17 17.87 -27.34
CA ARG A 516 -12.41 18.53 -28.42
C ARG A 516 -11.74 17.49 -29.33
N PRO A 517 -11.15 17.87 -30.48
CA PRO A 517 -10.54 16.91 -31.41
C PRO A 517 -9.48 15.98 -30.78
N HIS A 518 -8.75 16.43 -29.76
CA HIS A 518 -7.75 15.59 -29.07
C HIS A 518 -8.37 14.52 -28.14
N ASN A 519 -9.66 14.63 -27.82
CA ASN A 519 -10.40 13.71 -26.96
C ASN A 519 -10.99 12.52 -27.73
N VAL A 520 -10.92 12.55 -29.06
CA VAL A 520 -11.51 11.51 -29.92
C VAL A 520 -10.72 10.20 -29.76
N GLN A 521 -11.40 9.14 -29.29
CA GLN A 521 -10.78 7.85 -28.93
C GLN A 521 -11.60 6.65 -29.44
N PRO A 522 -10.99 5.48 -29.67
CA PRO A 522 -11.72 4.25 -30.01
C PRO A 522 -12.74 3.88 -28.92
N ASN A 523 -13.90 3.32 -29.28
CA ASN A 523 -15.06 3.05 -28.42
C ASN A 523 -15.79 4.28 -27.85
N TRP A 524 -15.31 5.50 -28.13
CA TRP A 524 -15.92 6.74 -27.68
C TRP A 524 -16.70 7.44 -28.80
N MET A 525 -17.87 7.96 -28.42
CA MET A 525 -18.60 9.00 -29.15
C MET A 525 -18.25 10.35 -28.50
N THR A 526 -17.73 11.30 -29.25
CA THR A 526 -17.37 12.63 -28.71
C THR A 526 -18.34 13.70 -29.22
N LEU A 527 -18.96 14.45 -28.32
CA LEU A 527 -19.85 15.57 -28.63
C LEU A 527 -19.22 16.90 -28.19
N GLY A 528 -19.30 17.92 -29.05
CA GLY A 528 -18.72 19.24 -28.76
C GLY A 528 -18.76 20.17 -29.96
N ASN A 529 -18.79 21.48 -29.72
CA ASN A 529 -18.91 22.48 -30.77
C ASN A 529 -17.59 22.76 -31.54
N GLN A 530 -16.45 22.33 -31.00
CA GLN A 530 -15.11 22.48 -31.58
C GLN A 530 -14.63 21.27 -32.38
N LEU A 531 -15.50 20.27 -32.60
CA LEU A 531 -15.20 19.11 -33.42
C LEU A 531 -15.33 19.45 -34.91
N ASP A 532 -14.78 18.60 -35.77
CA ASP A 532 -14.82 18.79 -37.22
C ASP A 532 -15.96 17.97 -37.84
N GLY A 533 -17.13 18.58 -37.97
CA GLY A 533 -18.31 17.96 -38.59
C GLY A 533 -18.83 16.72 -37.85
N VAL A 534 -19.35 15.76 -38.61
CA VAL A 534 -20.00 14.56 -38.08
C VAL A 534 -19.35 13.31 -38.67
N GLN A 535 -18.84 12.43 -37.82
CA GLN A 535 -18.30 11.13 -38.20
C GLN A 535 -18.93 10.02 -37.36
N LEU A 536 -19.76 9.21 -38.01
CA LEU A 536 -20.45 8.07 -37.41
C LEU A 536 -20.05 6.79 -38.13
N HIS A 537 -19.87 5.72 -37.38
CA HIS A 537 -19.50 4.38 -37.87
C HIS A 537 -20.61 3.36 -37.58
N GLU A 538 -21.36 3.55 -36.51
CA GLU A 538 -22.48 2.67 -36.14
C GLU A 538 -23.70 2.88 -37.04
N GLU A 539 -24.15 1.81 -37.69
CA GLU A 539 -25.26 1.89 -38.67
C GLU A 539 -26.60 2.29 -38.05
N ASP A 540 -26.89 1.85 -36.83
CA ASP A 540 -28.13 2.24 -36.15
C ASP A 540 -28.10 3.71 -35.72
N VAL A 541 -26.94 4.23 -35.30
CA VAL A 541 -26.77 5.65 -34.97
C VAL A 541 -26.86 6.50 -36.24
N LYS A 542 -26.23 6.08 -37.34
CA LYS A 542 -26.35 6.75 -38.66
C LYS A 542 -27.80 6.86 -39.11
N ARG A 543 -28.57 5.78 -38.96
CA ARG A 543 -29.99 5.73 -39.34
C ARG A 543 -30.81 6.72 -38.52
N SER A 544 -30.72 6.64 -37.19
CA SER A 544 -31.42 7.52 -36.25
C SER A 544 -31.02 8.99 -36.43
N PHE A 545 -29.72 9.25 -36.67
CA PHE A 545 -29.20 10.58 -36.93
C PHE A 545 -29.77 11.16 -38.23
N LYS A 546 -29.78 10.38 -39.32
CA LYS A 546 -30.30 10.83 -40.62
C LYS A 546 -31.82 11.06 -40.58
N GLU A 547 -32.55 10.27 -39.81
CA GLU A 547 -34.00 10.45 -39.61
C GLU A 547 -34.29 11.77 -38.86
N LYS A 548 -33.51 12.09 -37.83
CA LYS A 548 -33.67 13.31 -37.04
C LYS A 548 -33.12 14.57 -37.74
N TYR A 549 -31.99 14.43 -38.43
CA TYR A 549 -31.24 15.51 -39.07
C TYR A 549 -31.01 15.20 -40.56
N PRO A 550 -32.07 15.24 -41.40
CA PRO A 550 -31.97 14.91 -42.82
C PRO A 550 -31.02 15.82 -43.60
N ASP A 551 -30.89 17.08 -43.16
CA ASP A 551 -29.98 18.08 -43.76
C ASP A 551 -28.56 18.04 -43.17
N GLY A 552 -28.30 17.13 -42.22
CA GLY A 552 -27.00 16.98 -41.55
C GLY A 552 -26.59 18.15 -40.65
N LYS A 553 -27.48 19.13 -40.41
CA LYS A 553 -27.22 20.28 -39.53
C LYS A 553 -27.71 19.99 -38.11
N CYS A 554 -26.76 19.90 -37.18
CA CYS A 554 -27.01 19.71 -35.75
C CYS A 554 -26.40 20.84 -34.88
N ILE A 555 -26.11 21.99 -35.50
CA ILE A 555 -25.62 23.22 -34.87
C ILE A 555 -26.77 24.21 -34.76
#